data_AF-A0A0R3RI74-F1
#
_entry.id   AF-A0A0R3RI74-F1
#
_cell.length_a   1.000
_cell.length_b   1.000
_cell.length_c   1.000
_cell.angle_alpha   90.00
_cell.angle_beta   90.00
_cell.angle_gamma   90.00
#
_symmetry.space_group_name_H-M   'P 1'
#
loop_
_entity.id
_entity.type
_entity.pdbx_description
1 polymer ?
#
loop_
_entity_poly.entity_id
_entity_poly.type
_entity_poly.pdbx_seq_one_letter_code
_entity_poly.pdbx_strand_id
1 'polypeptide(L)' 'MIAKHNTANWNLISEVSGDDSNPVTKRFKCHNGCCDQHEWCRFWASAGECTTNRGWMTDNCQLACNTCQKGIHKSIQMI' A
#
# COMPACT_ATOMS: atom_id res chain seq x y z
N MET A 1 4.73 -19.10 -24.63
CA MET A 1 4.35 -19.35 -23.23
C MET A 1 3.83 -18.05 -22.63
N ILE A 2 2.59 -17.68 -22.94
CA ILE A 2 1.92 -16.53 -22.33
C ILE A 2 0.70 -17.13 -21.62
N ALA A 3 0.76 -17.19 -20.30
CA ALA A 3 -0.39 -17.60 -19.51
C ALA A 3 -1.42 -16.47 -19.61
N LYS A 4 -2.54 -16.73 -20.30
CA LYS A 4 -3.69 -15.84 -20.31
C LYS A 4 -4.29 -15.85 -18.91
N HIS A 5 -4.18 -14.75 -18.18
CA HIS A 5 -4.90 -14.59 -16.94
C HIS A 5 -6.39 -14.52 -17.23
N ASN A 6 -7.09 -15.55 -16.73
CA ASN A 6 -8.53 -15.71 -16.72
C ASN A 6 -9.18 -14.50 -16.04
N THR A 7 -10.02 -13.78 -16.76
CA THR A 7 -10.65 -12.53 -16.31
C THR A 7 -11.68 -12.81 -15.22
N ALA A 8 -11.26 -12.71 -13.96
CA ALA A 8 -12.15 -12.75 -12.81
C ALA A 8 -12.75 -11.35 -12.54
N ASN A 9 -14.07 -11.29 -12.57
CA ASN A 9 -14.99 -10.29 -12.03
C ASN A 9 -14.42 -8.89 -11.69
N TRP A 10 -14.72 -7.92 -12.55
CA TRP A 10 -14.22 -6.55 -12.56
C TRP A 10 -14.70 -5.64 -11.42
N ASN A 11 -15.46 -6.14 -10.45
CA ASN A 11 -15.98 -5.35 -9.32
C ASN A 11 -15.04 -5.30 -8.08
N LEU A 12 -13.81 -5.81 -8.17
CA LEU A 12 -12.84 -5.83 -7.04
C LEU A 12 -11.51 -5.11 -7.32
N ILE A 13 -11.36 -4.44 -8.46
CA ILE A 13 -10.13 -3.74 -8.83
C ILE A 13 -10.36 -2.24 -8.70
N SER A 14 -9.79 -1.64 -7.65
CA SER A 14 -9.66 -0.19 -7.57
C SER A 14 -8.78 0.29 -8.72
N GLU A 15 -9.40 0.96 -9.69
CA GLU A 15 -8.80 1.98 -10.58
C GLU A 15 -7.37 1.70 -11.08
N VAL A 16 -7.19 0.71 -11.97
CA VAL A 16 -5.99 0.69 -12.83
C VAL A 16 -6.23 1.68 -13.97
N SER A 17 -5.78 2.92 -13.77
CA SER A 17 -5.58 3.91 -14.83
C SER A 17 -4.12 4.35 -14.84
N GLY A 18 -3.34 3.78 -15.75
CA GLY A 18 -1.94 4.17 -15.96
C GLY A 18 -1.35 3.47 -17.18
N ASP A 19 -0.71 4.24 -18.06
CA ASP A 19 0.00 3.75 -19.23
C ASP A 19 1.36 3.15 -18.83
N ASP A 20 1.81 2.14 -19.59
CA ASP A 20 3.01 1.33 -19.33
C ASP A 20 4.33 2.12 -19.26
N SER A 21 4.31 3.42 -19.58
CA SER A 21 5.49 4.31 -19.64
C SER A 21 5.72 5.11 -18.35
N ASN A 22 4.70 5.24 -17.49
CA ASN A 22 4.82 5.91 -16.20
C ASN A 22 3.76 5.38 -15.24
N PRO A 23 4.04 4.31 -14.49
CA PRO A 23 3.08 3.78 -13.53
C PRO A 23 2.91 4.80 -12.40
N VAL A 24 1.92 5.69 -12.55
CA VAL A 24 1.44 6.54 -11.46
C VAL A 24 0.74 5.60 -10.48
N THR A 25 1.53 5.01 -9.60
CA THR A 25 1.08 4.05 -8.60
C THR A 25 0.34 4.78 -7.49
N LYS A 26 -0.95 5.07 -7.69
CA LYS A 26 -1.78 5.38 -6.54
C LYS A 26 -1.89 4.11 -5.70
N ARG A 27 -1.23 4.13 -4.53
CA ARG A 27 -1.52 3.21 -3.42
C ARG A 27 -1.29 1.73 -3.75
N PHE A 28 -0.04 1.39 -4.14
CA PHE A 28 0.41 0.06 -4.57
C PHE A 28 -0.13 -1.13 -3.75
N LYS A 29 -0.22 -0.98 -2.42
CA LYS A 29 -0.99 -1.89 -1.56
C LYS A 29 -1.73 -1.08 -0.50
N CYS A 30 -3.04 -1.31 -0.33
CA CYS A 30 -3.78 -0.75 0.79
C CYS A 30 -4.65 -1.79 1.46
N HIS A 31 -4.72 -1.71 2.79
CA HIS A 31 -5.63 -2.50 3.61
C HIS A 31 -6.12 -1.65 4.80
N ASN A 32 -7.43 -1.51 4.95
CA ASN A 32 -8.08 -0.78 6.06
C ASN A 32 -7.52 0.64 6.28
N GLY A 33 -7.32 1.41 5.21
CA GLY A 33 -6.79 2.77 5.28
C GLY A 33 -5.27 2.88 5.50
N CYS A 34 -4.58 1.75 5.65
CA CYS A 34 -3.13 1.67 5.71
C CYS A 34 -2.56 1.28 4.35
N CYS A 35 -1.49 1.94 3.89
CA CYS A 35 -0.99 1.74 2.54
C CYS A 35 0.54 1.72 2.41
N ASP A 36 1.02 0.89 1.48
CA ASP A 36 2.30 1.06 0.80
C ASP A 36 2.05 1.87 -0.48
N GLN A 37 2.75 2.98 -0.62
CA GLN A 37 2.70 3.91 -1.75
C GLN A 37 3.76 3.62 -2.80
N HIS A 38 4.66 2.67 -2.55
CA HIS A 38 5.71 2.29 -3.48
C HIS A 38 5.86 0.77 -3.55
N GLU A 39 6.13 0.27 -4.74
CA GLU A 39 6.36 -1.16 -4.98
C GLU A 39 7.56 -1.76 -4.23
N TRP A 40 8.53 -0.93 -3.80
CA TRP A 40 9.76 -1.36 -3.15
C TRP A 40 9.68 -1.26 -1.63
N CYS A 41 8.54 -0.86 -1.07
CA CYS A 41 8.35 -0.76 0.38
C CYS A 41 8.77 -2.03 1.13
N ARG A 42 8.46 -3.21 0.59
CA ARG A 42 8.88 -4.49 1.18
C ARG A 42 10.39 -4.71 1.15
N PHE A 43 11.04 -4.34 0.05
CA PHE A 43 12.49 -4.45 -0.11
C PHE A 43 13.22 -3.50 0.84
N TRP A 44 12.78 -2.25 0.93
CA TRP A 44 13.38 -1.28 1.85
C TRP A 44 13.15 -1.65 3.32
N ALA A 45 11.96 -2.18 3.65
CA ALA A 45 11.69 -2.68 4.99
C ALA A 45 12.65 -3.82 5.37
N SER A 46 12.91 -4.79 4.47
CA SER A 46 13.88 -5.86 4.73
C SER A 46 15.34 -5.38 4.77
N ALA A 47 15.66 -4.28 4.09
CA ALA A 47 16.95 -3.60 4.18
C ALA A 47 17.13 -2.77 5.47
N GLY A 48 16.10 -2.66 6.31
CA GLY A 48 16.16 -1.96 7.60
C GLY A 48 15.68 -0.51 7.59
N GLU A 49 15.11 -0.04 6.47
CA GLU A 49 14.70 1.36 6.28
C GLU A 49 13.61 1.82 7.25
N CYS A 50 12.81 0.91 7.81
CA CYS A 50 11.86 1.24 8.87
C CYS A 50 12.52 1.85 10.11
N THR A 51 13.82 1.60 10.29
CA THR A 51 14.63 2.15 11.39
C THR A 51 15.51 3.30 10.93
N THR A 52 16.27 3.11 9.85
CA THR A 52 17.24 4.10 9.34
C THR A 52 16.58 5.29 8.66
N ASN A 53 15.42 5.09 8.02
CA ASN A 53 14.63 6.11 7.33
C ASN A 53 13.17 6.09 7.77
N ARG A 54 12.97 6.06 9.09
CA ARG A 54 11.67 5.87 9.73
C ARG A 54 10.61 6.86 9.25
N GLY A 55 10.96 8.14 9.10
CA GLY A 55 10.01 9.18 8.70
C GLY A 55 9.40 8.89 7.33
N TRP A 56 10.25 8.72 6.32
CA TRP A 56 9.80 8.43 4.96
C TRP A 56 9.03 7.11 4.89
N MET A 57 9.53 6.06 5.54
CA MET A 57 8.90 4.74 5.53
C MET A 57 7.55 4.73 6.26
N THR A 58 7.37 5.52 7.32
CA THR A 58 6.09 5.59 8.04
C THR A 58 5.02 6.25 7.18
N ASP A 59 5.37 7.24 6.37
CA ASP A 59 4.39 7.92 5.51
C ASP A 59 4.07 7.11 4.24
N ASN A 60 5.08 6.43 3.69
CA ASN A 60 4.99 5.81 2.37
C ASN A 60 4.88 4.29 2.38
N CYS A 61 5.26 3.60 3.45
CA CYS A 61 5.42 2.14 3.50
C CYS A 61 4.81 1.54 4.76
N GLN A 62 3.56 1.94 5.05
CA GLN A 62 2.94 1.69 6.33
C GLN A 62 2.70 0.21 6.60
N LEU A 63 2.33 -0.56 5.56
CA LEU A 63 2.12 -2.00 5.69
C LEU A 63 3.48 -2.70 5.84
N ALA A 64 4.46 -2.32 5.01
CA ALA A 64 5.79 -2.94 5.07
C ALA A 64 6.51 -2.70 6.40
N CYS A 65 6.33 -1.53 7.02
CA CYS A 65 6.90 -1.20 8.32
C CYS A 65 5.98 -1.48 9.52
N ASN A 66 4.80 -2.06 9.30
CA ASN A 66 3.80 -2.34 10.34
C ASN A 66 3.45 -1.09 11.17
N THR A 67 3.42 0.09 10.56
CA THR A 67 3.05 1.35 11.22
C THR A 67 1.58 1.68 11.09
N CYS A 68 0.79 0.82 10.43
CA CYS A 68 -0.65 0.90 10.40
C CYS A 68 -1.21 1.06 11.82
N GLN A 69 -1.90 2.16 12.09
CA GLN A 69 -2.69 2.26 13.29
C GLN A 69 -3.88 1.31 13.14
N LYS A 70 -4.00 0.31 14.03
CA LYS A 70 -5.27 -0.43 14.18
C LYS A 70 -6.31 0.62 14.48
N GLY A 71 -7.29 0.76 13.59
CA GLY A 71 -8.17 1.92 13.54
C GLY A 71 -8.48 2.47 14.93
N ILE A 72 -8.01 3.69 15.19
CA ILE A 72 -8.87 4.65 15.87
C ILE A 72 -10.04 4.81 14.89
N HIS A 73 -10.99 3.87 14.91
CA HIS A 73 -12.37 4.28 14.83
C HIS A 73 -12.43 5.34 15.92
N LYS A 74 -12.49 6.60 15.50
CA LYS A 74 -13.00 7.65 16.34
C LYS A 74 -14.46 7.26 16.54
N SER A 75 -14.72 6.25 17.36
CA SER A 75 -15.90 6.23 18.19
C SER A 75 -15.79 7.57 18.88
N ILE A 76 -16.53 8.52 18.33
CA ILE A 76 -17.07 9.65 19.05
C ILE A 76 -17.18 9.18 20.50
N GLN A 77 -16.26 9.66 21.34
CA GLN A 77 -16.40 9.51 22.78
C GLN A 77 -17.64 10.36 23.07
N MET A 78 -18.81 9.73 23.00
CA MET A 78 -20.01 10.28 23.58
C MET A 78 -19.80 10.17 25.09
N ILE A 79 -19.30 11.26 25.66
CA ILE A 79 -19.62 11.73 27.01
C ILE A 79 -19.53 13.25 26.98
#